data_AF-A0A931G0Q4-F1
#
_entry.id   AF-A0A931G0Q4-F1
#
_cell.length_a   1.000
_cell.length_b   1.000
_cell.length_c   1.000
_cell.angle_alpha   90.00
_cell.angle_beta   90.00
_cell.angle_gamma   90.00
#
_symmetry.space_group_name_H-M   'P 1'
#
loop_
_entity.id
_entity.type
_entity.pdbx_description
1 polymer ?
#
loop_
_entity_poly.entity_id
_entity_poly.type
_entity_poly.pdbx_seq_one_letter_code
_entity_poly.pdbx_strand_id
1 'polypeptide(L)'
;MTYPADSPVNAVRVERAGDHFRILLRRADGRMDVIQPASVRSGLRTPGDVLVELLAHGVPEEDAAHCVSEVEPGFDARAELERRSPVAAEVKFRRERSRS
;
A
#
# COMPACT_ATOMS: atom_id res chain seq x y z
N MET A 1 0.04 -25.50 9.93
CA MET A 1 0.32 -25.40 8.49
C MET A 1 0.43 -23.92 8.18
N THR A 2 1.64 -23.40 7.99
CA THR A 2 1.88 -22.01 7.58
C THR A 2 1.71 -21.97 6.07
N TYR A 3 0.74 -21.20 5.55
CA TYR A 3 0.64 -21.07 4.10
C TYR A 3 1.90 -20.34 3.61
N PRO A 4 2.48 -20.70 2.46
CA PRO A 4 3.66 -20.00 1.95
C PRO A 4 3.42 -18.49 1.72
N ALA A 5 2.16 -18.06 1.62
CA ALA A 5 1.76 -16.65 1.58
C ALA A 5 1.87 -15.92 2.94
N ASP A 6 2.07 -16.63 4.05
CA ASP A 6 2.22 -16.07 5.41
C ASP A 6 3.68 -15.80 5.79
N SER A 7 4.64 -16.11 4.92
CA SER A 7 6.05 -15.82 5.23
C SER A 7 6.27 -14.30 5.21
N PRO A 8 6.85 -13.72 6.27
CA PRO A 8 7.01 -12.27 6.38
C PRO A 8 7.86 -11.73 5.24
N VAL A 9 7.55 -10.51 4.81
CA VAL A 9 8.32 -9.80 3.80
C VAL A 9 9.62 -9.31 4.45
N ASN A 10 10.76 -9.72 3.89
CA ASN A 10 12.10 -9.34 4.34
C ASN A 10 12.70 -8.18 3.53
N ALA A 11 12.23 -7.97 2.31
CA ALA A 11 12.64 -6.83 1.50
C ALA A 11 11.53 -6.42 0.54
N VAL A 12 11.42 -5.12 0.31
CA VAL A 12 10.47 -4.51 -0.62
C VAL A 12 11.26 -3.61 -1.57
N ARG A 13 10.88 -3.63 -2.84
CA ARG A 13 11.31 -2.62 -3.81
C ARG A 13 10.11 -2.14 -4.60
N VAL A 14 9.95 -0.82 -4.68
CA VAL A 14 8.97 -0.17 -5.54
C VAL A 14 9.73 0.46 -6.71
N GLU A 15 9.24 0.26 -7.91
CA GLU A 15 9.84 0.80 -9.14
C GLU A 15 8.75 1.49 -9.97
N ARG A 16 9.11 2.59 -10.62
CA ARG A 16 8.24 3.25 -11.60
C ARG A 16 8.52 2.68 -13.00
N ALA A 17 7.49 2.12 -13.62
CA ALA A 17 7.50 1.53 -14.94
C ALA A 17 6.56 2.33 -15.87
N GLY A 18 7.05 3.48 -16.35
CA GLY A 18 6.25 4.43 -17.13
C GLY A 18 5.15 5.07 -16.27
N ASP A 19 3.88 4.93 -16.71
CA ASP A 19 2.71 5.47 -16.02
C ASP A 19 2.21 4.60 -14.85
N HIS A 20 2.94 3.53 -14.53
CA HIS A 20 2.56 2.60 -13.48
C HIS A 20 3.72 2.30 -12.54
N PHE A 21 3.40 1.69 -11.41
CA PHE A 21 4.34 1.17 -10.43
C PHE A 21 4.40 -0.35 -10.51
N ARG A 22 5.56 -0.88 -10.12
CA ARG A 22 5.83 -2.30 -9.94
C ARG A 22 6.37 -2.50 -8.53
N ILE A 23 5.89 -3.54 -7.86
CA ILE A 23 6.34 -3.91 -6.51
C ILE A 23 7.03 -5.27 -6.61
N LEU A 24 8.22 -5.37 -6.03
CA LEU A 24 8.93 -6.63 -5.81
C LEU A 24 9.02 -6.89 -4.32
N LEU A 25 8.50 -8.03 -3.88
CA LEU A 25 8.53 -8.46 -2.49
C LEU A 25 9.43 -9.69 -2.37
N ARG A 26 10.40 -9.66 -1.45
CA ARG A 26 11.19 -10.83 -1.08
C ARG A 26 10.74 -11.32 0.29
N ARG A 27 10.32 -12.58 0.37
CA ARG A 27 9.86 -13.20 1.61
C ARG A 27 11.00 -13.89 2.36
N ALA A 28 10.78 -14.15 3.64
CA ALA A 28 11.73 -14.85 4.51
C ALA A 28 12.03 -16.29 4.08
N ASP A 29 11.11 -16.93 3.35
CA ASP A 29 11.31 -18.25 2.76
C ASP A 29 12.13 -18.23 1.45
N GLY A 30 12.60 -17.05 1.04
CA GLY A 30 13.39 -16.84 -0.17
C GLY A 30 12.56 -16.66 -1.45
N ARG A 31 11.22 -16.73 -1.37
CA ARG A 31 10.36 -16.47 -2.54
C ARG A 31 10.34 -15.00 -2.91
N MET A 32 10.14 -14.74 -4.20
CA MET A 32 9.98 -13.39 -4.73
C MET A 32 8.61 -13.26 -5.40
N ASP A 33 7.79 -12.36 -4.89
CA ASP A 33 6.52 -12.00 -5.50
C ASP A 33 6.68 -10.70 -6.29
N VAL A 34 6.14 -10.68 -7.51
CA VAL A 34 6.14 -9.49 -8.36
C VAL A 34 4.70 -9.06 -8.59
N ILE A 35 4.38 -7.85 -8.14
CA ILE A 35 3.08 -7.23 -8.34
C ILE A 35 3.24 -6.15 -9.42
N GLN A 36 2.47 -6.31 -10.49
CA GLN A 36 2.51 -5.43 -11.66
C GLN A 36 1.07 -5.07 -12.08
N PRO A 37 0.88 -4.02 -12.89
CA PRO A 37 -0.45 -3.50 -13.20
C PRO A 37 -1.42 -4.52 -13.78
N ALA A 38 -0.94 -5.45 -14.61
CA ALA A 38 -1.77 -6.53 -15.17
C ALA A 38 -2.27 -7.53 -14.11
N SER A 39 -1.58 -7.64 -12.97
CA SER A 39 -1.93 -8.52 -11.87
C SER A 39 -2.91 -7.88 -10.88
N VAL A 40 -3.10 -6.56 -10.94
CA VAL A 40 -3.95 -5.78 -10.00
C VAL A 40 -5.18 -5.28 -10.73
N ARG A 41 -6.38 -5.58 -10.22
CA ARG A 41 -7.66 -5.21 -10.86
C ARG A 41 -7.82 -3.70 -11.13
N SER A 42 -7.16 -2.85 -10.35
CA SER A 42 -7.23 -1.39 -10.49
C SER A 42 -5.97 -0.74 -11.10
N GLY A 43 -4.92 -1.53 -11.37
CA GLY A 43 -3.60 -1.03 -11.75
C GLY A 43 -2.88 -0.27 -10.63
N LEU A 44 -1.56 -0.44 -10.52
CA LEU A 44 -0.74 0.34 -9.58
C LEU A 44 -0.37 1.68 -10.24
N ARG A 45 -1.29 2.64 -10.32
CA ARG A 45 -1.06 3.92 -11.03
C ARG A 45 -0.74 5.07 -10.12
N THR A 46 -1.21 5.02 -8.87
CA THR A 46 -0.95 6.07 -7.89
C THR A 46 -0.06 5.56 -6.76
N PRO A 47 0.74 6.44 -6.13
CA PRO A 47 1.49 6.09 -4.92
C PRO A 47 0.61 5.50 -3.81
N GLY A 48 -0.65 5.96 -3.70
CA GLY A 48 -1.60 5.41 -2.75
C GLY A 48 -2.07 3.99 -3.06
N ASP A 49 -2.11 3.59 -4.33
CA ASP A 49 -2.41 2.20 -4.71
C ASP A 49 -1.27 1.27 -4.32
N VAL A 50 -0.03 1.73 -4.50
CA VAL A 50 1.18 1.03 -4.05
C VAL A 50 1.14 0.85 -2.55
N LEU A 51 0.84 1.91 -1.80
CA LEU A 51 0.75 1.86 -0.34
C LEU A 51 -0.27 0.82 0.15
N VAL A 52 -1.49 0.85 -0.41
CA VAL A 52 -2.54 -0.13 -0.07
C VAL A 52 -2.10 -1.55 -0.40
N GLU A 53 -1.46 -1.75 -1.55
CA GLU A 53 -1.01 -3.07 -1.98
C GLU A 53 0.10 -3.63 -1.07
N LEU A 54 1.06 -2.79 -0.66
CA LEU A 54 2.11 -3.16 0.28
C LEU A 54 1.52 -3.60 1.63
N LEU A 55 0.59 -2.82 2.17
CA LEU A 55 -0.11 -3.15 3.41
C LEU A 55 -0.91 -4.46 3.29
N ALA A 56 -1.60 -4.67 2.16
CA ALA A 56 -2.35 -5.90 1.90
C ALA A 56 -1.44 -7.15 1.83
N HIS A 57 -0.17 -6.96 1.51
CA HIS A 57 0.84 -8.03 1.49
C HIS A 57 1.61 -8.17 2.82
N GLY A 58 1.15 -7.49 3.87
CA GLY A 58 1.72 -7.61 5.21
C GLY A 58 3.01 -6.82 5.42
N VAL A 59 3.31 -5.84 4.56
CA VAL A 59 4.40 -4.90 4.79
C VAL A 59 3.98 -3.93 5.91
N PRO A 60 4.82 -3.68 6.93
CA PRO A 60 4.52 -2.69 7.97
C PRO A 60 4.28 -1.30 7.40
N GLU A 61 3.42 -0.52 8.05
CA GLU A 61 3.04 0.82 7.58
C GLU A 61 4.24 1.76 7.40
N GLU A 62 5.18 1.75 8.35
CA GLU A 62 6.38 2.58 8.30
C GLU A 62 7.26 2.23 7.09
N ASP A 63 7.48 0.94 6.85
CA ASP A 63 8.26 0.44 5.71
C ASP A 63 7.57 0.73 4.38
N ALA A 64 6.25 0.56 4.33
CA ALA A 64 5.46 0.82 3.14
C ALA A 64 5.47 2.32 2.79
N ALA A 65 5.27 3.19 3.78
CA ALA A 65 5.35 4.64 3.62
C ALA A 65 6.75 5.08 3.16
N HIS A 66 7.80 4.52 3.74
CA HIS A 66 9.18 4.80 3.33
C HIS A 66 9.43 4.39 1.87
N CYS A 67 9.05 3.17 1.48
CA CYS A 67 9.22 2.67 0.11
C CYS A 67 8.51 3.55 -0.93
N VAL A 68 7.30 4.03 -0.64
CA VAL A 68 6.56 4.90 -1.56
C VAL A 68 7.18 6.29 -1.62
N SER A 69 7.65 6.82 -0.48
CA SER A 69 8.28 8.15 -0.41
C SER A 69 9.62 8.22 -1.15
N GLU A 70 10.37 7.13 -1.19
CA GLU A 70 11.62 7.03 -1.98
C GLU A 70 11.36 7.16 -3.49
N VAL A 71 10.20 6.68 -3.98
CA VAL A 71 9.85 6.73 -5.41
C VAL A 71 9.09 8.00 -5.76
N GLU A 72 8.27 8.52 -4.85
CA GLU A 72 7.52 9.77 -5.02
C GLU A 72 7.76 10.69 -3.81
N PRO A 73 8.83 11.52 -3.86
CA PRO A 73 9.16 12.45 -2.78
C PRO A 73 8.02 13.45 -2.54
N GLY A 74 7.58 13.57 -1.29
CA GLY A 74 6.47 14.46 -0.90
C GLY A 74 5.10 13.79 -0.86
N PHE A 75 5.01 12.49 -1.13
CA PHE A 75 3.82 11.71 -0.84
C PHE A 75 3.58 11.59 0.67
N ASP A 76 2.40 12.02 1.13
CA ASP A 76 1.98 11.85 2.51
C ASP A 76 1.17 10.56 2.68
N ALA A 77 1.87 9.48 3.04
CA ALA A 77 1.29 8.17 3.25
C ALA A 77 0.21 8.17 4.33
N ARG A 78 0.38 8.96 5.40
CA ARG A 78 -0.58 9.05 6.49
C ARG A 78 -1.86 9.74 6.03
N ALA A 79 -1.75 10.88 5.35
CA ALA A 79 -2.91 11.57 4.79
C ALA A 79 -3.63 10.72 3.73
N GLU A 80 -2.89 9.91 2.96
CA GLU A 80 -3.48 8.95 2.02
C GLU A 80 -4.31 7.87 2.74
N LEU A 81 -3.74 7.26 3.80
CA LEU A 81 -4.43 6.23 4.59
C LEU A 81 -5.64 6.81 5.30
N GLU A 82 -5.54 8.01 5.86
CA GLU A 82 -6.67 8.73 6.45
C GLU A 82 -7.78 9.01 5.43
N ARG A 83 -7.43 9.33 4.18
CA ARG A 83 -8.42 9.54 3.10
C ARG A 83 -9.10 8.25 2.65
N ARG A 84 -8.36 7.13 2.64
CA ARG A 84 -8.84 5.82 2.17
C ARG A 84 -9.51 4.99 3.28
N SER A 85 -9.24 5.29 4.54
CA SER A 85 -9.87 4.60 5.67
C SER A 85 -11.35 4.99 5.77
N PRO A 86 -12.30 4.03 5.65
CA PRO A 86 -13.73 4.33 5.72
C PRO A 86 -14.16 4.94 7.06
N VAL A 87 -13.33 4.83 8.10
CA VAL A 87 -13.56 5.42 9.43
C VAL A 87 -13.47 6.95 9.42
N ALA A 88 -12.61 7.53 8.58
CA ALA A 88 -12.49 9.00 8.49
C ALA A 88 -13.71 9.64 7.80
N ALA A 89 -14.38 8.90 6.91
CA ALA A 89 -15.61 9.34 6.26
C ALA A 89 -16.81 9.30 7.22
N GLU A 90 -16.89 8.30 8.10
CA GLU A 90 -18.02 8.14 9.03
C GLU A 90 -17.98 9.15 10.19
N VAL A 91 -16.78 9.53 10.68
CA VAL A 91 -16.62 10.50 11.78
C VAL A 91 -17.01 11.92 11.37
N LYS A 92 -16.75 12.33 10.11
CA LYS A 92 -17.22 13.63 9.60
C LYS A 92 -18.75 13.66 9.44
N PHE A 93 -19.34 12.58 8.94
CA PHE A 93 -20.80 12.51 8.71
C PHE A 93 -21.61 12.52 10.02
N ARG A 94 -21.08 11.92 11.11
CA ARG A 94 -21.75 11.91 12.42
C ARG A 94 -21.67 13.26 13.14
N ARG A 95 -20.65 14.08 12.88
CA ARG A 95 -20.47 15.39 13.54
C ARG A 95 -21.39 16.47 12.98
N GLU A 96 -21.86 16.31 11.74
CA GLU A 96 -22.74 17.27 11.06
C GLU A 96 -24.23 17.05 11.41
N ARG A 97 -24.65 15.80 11.69
CA ARG A 97 -26.03 15.49 12.10
C ARG A 97 -26.39 15.82 13.55
N SER A 98 -25.40 16.12 14.40
CA SER A 98 -25.65 16.50 15.81
C SER A 98 -25.78 18.02 16.02
N ARG A 99 -25.86 18.81 14.94
CA ARG A 99 -26.06 20.26 14.98
C ARG A 99 -27.32 20.73 14.22
N SER A 100 -28.23 19.83 13.85
CA SER A 100 -29.56 20.17 13.33
C SER A 100 -30.64 19.88 14.36
#